data_AF-A0A3D1S0R4-F1
#
_entry.id   AF-A0A3D1S0R4-F1
#
_cell.length_a   1.000
_cell.length_b   1.000
_cell.length_c   1.000
_cell.angle_alpha   90.00
_cell.angle_beta   90.00
_cell.angle_gamma   90.00
#
_symmetry.space_group_name_H-M   'P 1'
#
loop_
_entity.id
_entity.type
_entity.pdbx_description
1 polymer ?
#
loop_
_entity_poly.entity_id
_entity_poly.type
_entity_poly.pdbx_seq_one_letter_code
_entity_poly.pdbx_strand_id
1 'polypeptide(L)'
;ACQVAFRDTYSTDYPTVLVRLHWDGTQLSVTGVRAVQFPQNAQIGNSPNDGVEGLSIDGNKLFIALEKDANYRARIFSTVLDEGFWREHSFVAVKDEDFSIPELNQPGTRSVPHPINGTDIFEYNGSKWLLAAARNDNQLWLIDIAKQRPTKIVNLRFMAPTQLGHQPTAMDCPSSTLMDNASLEGVAVANGKVYLVNDPWKRNYWKNIQCESTRSAYAEHMNGLLFTTTVAELFRHARDMGAK
;
A
#
# COMPACT_ATOMS: atom_id res chain seq x y z
N ALA A 1 -28.39 -2.35 20.96
CA ALA A 1 -28.61 -2.19 19.51
C ALA A 1 -27.29 -1.97 18.76
N CYS A 2 -26.53 -0.90 19.02
CA CYS A 2 -25.30 -0.59 18.28
C CYS A 2 -24.19 -1.67 18.37
N GLN A 3 -23.92 -2.21 19.56
CA GLN A 3 -22.93 -3.29 19.70
C GLN A 3 -23.28 -4.57 18.93
N VAL A 4 -24.58 -4.89 18.83
CA VAL A 4 -25.05 -6.06 18.07
C VAL A 4 -24.88 -5.81 16.58
N ALA A 5 -25.30 -4.63 16.09
CA ALA A 5 -25.10 -4.26 14.69
C ALA A 5 -23.61 -4.19 14.32
N PHE A 6 -22.76 -3.75 15.25
CA PHE A 6 -21.30 -3.70 15.07
C PHE A 6 -20.67 -5.09 15.02
N ARG A 7 -21.09 -6.02 15.89
CA ARG A 7 -20.58 -7.41 15.90
C ARG A 7 -20.72 -8.07 14.53
N ASP A 8 -21.83 -7.79 13.84
CA ASP A 8 -22.13 -8.42 12.56
C ASP A 8 -21.44 -7.71 11.37
N THR A 9 -20.56 -6.73 11.64
CA THR A 9 -19.68 -6.10 10.63
C THR A 9 -18.43 -6.92 10.33
N TYR A 10 -18.08 -7.87 11.19
CA TYR A 10 -16.85 -8.66 11.12
C TYR A 10 -15.57 -7.81 11.02
N SER A 11 -15.65 -6.56 11.51
CA SER A 11 -14.51 -5.68 11.72
C SER A 11 -13.74 -6.09 12.98
N THR A 12 -12.60 -5.45 13.21
CA THR A 12 -11.79 -5.58 14.42
C THR A 12 -12.38 -4.75 15.57
N ASP A 13 -11.77 -4.77 16.75
CA ASP A 13 -12.15 -3.89 17.87
C ASP A 13 -12.01 -2.39 17.50
N TYR A 14 -11.24 -2.10 16.45
CA TYR A 14 -11.04 -0.78 15.86
C TYR A 14 -11.72 -0.71 14.48
N PRO A 15 -12.92 -0.13 14.36
CA PRO A 15 -13.66 -0.13 13.09
C PRO A 15 -12.84 0.49 11.95
N THR A 16 -12.81 -0.18 10.80
CA THR A 16 -12.38 0.46 9.56
C THR A 16 -13.44 1.45 9.11
N VAL A 17 -13.04 2.69 8.87
CA VAL A 17 -13.95 3.78 8.50
C VAL A 17 -13.46 4.45 7.22
N LEU A 18 -14.36 4.59 6.26
CA LEU A 18 -14.15 5.42 5.08
C LEU A 18 -14.55 6.85 5.41
N VAL A 19 -13.63 7.79 5.17
CA VAL A 19 -13.82 9.23 5.42
C VAL A 19 -13.75 9.97 4.08
N ARG A 20 -14.79 10.74 3.76
CA ARG A 20 -14.77 11.63 2.59
C ARG A 20 -14.27 13.01 3.00
N LEU A 21 -13.15 13.40 2.39
CA LEU A 21 -12.59 14.74 2.51
C LEU A 21 -13.00 15.58 1.29
N HIS A 22 -13.38 16.83 1.53
CA HIS A 22 -13.63 17.83 0.48
C HIS A 22 -12.70 19.01 0.68
N TRP A 23 -11.97 19.35 -0.39
CA TRP A 23 -11.14 20.53 -0.47
C TRP A 23 -11.81 21.57 -1.36
N ASP A 24 -12.07 22.76 -0.82
CA ASP A 24 -12.73 23.86 -1.56
C ASP A 24 -11.74 24.86 -2.19
N GLY A 25 -10.43 24.60 -2.07
CA GLY A 25 -9.37 25.56 -2.44
C GLY A 25 -8.74 26.27 -1.25
N THR A 26 -9.36 26.21 -0.07
CA THR A 26 -8.94 26.93 1.14
C THR A 26 -8.97 26.05 2.40
N GLN A 27 -9.98 25.19 2.53
CA GLN A 27 -10.20 24.34 3.69
C GLN A 27 -10.46 22.90 3.28
N LEU A 28 -9.88 21.98 4.05
CA LEU A 28 -10.20 20.56 4.00
C LEU A 28 -11.27 20.26 5.05
N SER A 29 -12.40 19.70 4.61
CA SER A 29 -13.54 19.38 5.46
C SER A 29 -13.94 17.90 5.33
N VAL A 30 -14.39 17.31 6.44
CA VAL A 30 -15.00 15.97 6.43
C VAL A 30 -16.47 16.13 6.05
N THR A 31 -16.87 15.49 4.95
CA THR A 31 -18.23 15.61 4.39
C THR A 31 -18.98 14.28 4.36
N GLY A 32 -18.38 13.21 4.86
CA GLY A 32 -18.99 11.88 4.91
C GLY A 32 -18.12 10.91 5.70
N VAL A 33 -18.78 10.03 6.45
CA VAL A 33 -18.12 8.98 7.24
C VAL A 33 -19.01 7.74 7.17
N ARG A 34 -18.44 6.60 6.79
CA ARG A 34 -19.14 5.31 6.82
C ARG A 34 -18.20 4.21 7.30
N ALA A 35 -18.68 3.36 8.20
CA ALA A 35 -17.92 2.20 8.68
C ALA A 35 -18.06 1.03 7.70
N VAL A 36 -16.98 0.26 7.53
CA VAL A 36 -16.91 -0.88 6.62
C VAL A 36 -17.41 -2.15 7.32
N GLN A 37 -18.15 -2.97 6.59
CA GLN A 37 -18.54 -4.32 6.95
C GLN A 37 -17.85 -5.31 6.01
N PHE A 38 -17.00 -6.16 6.58
CA PHE A 38 -16.30 -7.22 5.85
C PHE A 38 -17.15 -8.48 5.79
N PRO A 39 -16.90 -9.40 4.83
CA PRO A 39 -17.55 -10.70 4.85
C PRO A 39 -16.99 -11.55 6.01
N GLN A 40 -17.83 -12.40 6.62
CA GLN A 40 -17.46 -13.20 7.79
C GLN A 40 -16.20 -14.07 7.57
N ASN A 41 -16.03 -14.60 6.36
CA ASN A 41 -14.89 -15.43 5.97
C ASN A 41 -13.61 -14.63 5.68
N ALA A 42 -13.64 -13.28 5.74
CA ALA A 42 -12.45 -12.46 5.61
C ALA A 42 -11.47 -12.70 6.77
N GLN A 43 -11.98 -12.97 7.97
CA GLN A 43 -11.19 -13.17 9.18
C GLN A 43 -10.17 -12.03 9.38
N ILE A 44 -10.63 -10.78 9.34
CA ILE A 44 -9.77 -9.60 9.50
C ILE A 44 -9.00 -9.71 10.82
N GLY A 45 -7.68 -9.53 10.77
CA GLY A 45 -6.83 -9.63 11.96
C GLY A 45 -7.09 -8.47 12.93
N ASN A 46 -7.10 -8.74 14.23
CA ASN A 46 -7.35 -7.74 15.27
C ASN A 46 -6.04 -7.38 16.01
N SER A 47 -5.04 -6.87 15.28
CA SER A 47 -3.83 -6.34 15.93
C SER A 47 -3.76 -4.82 15.82
N PRO A 48 -3.23 -4.13 16.84
CA PRO A 48 -2.92 -2.71 16.74
C PRO A 48 -1.94 -2.49 15.58
N ASN A 49 -2.31 -1.63 14.63
CA ASN A 49 -1.57 -1.38 13.38
C ASN A 49 -1.67 -2.47 12.30
N ASP A 50 -2.69 -3.33 12.36
CA ASP A 50 -3.10 -4.12 11.20
C ASP A 50 -4.35 -3.47 10.62
N GLY A 51 -4.26 -2.94 9.40
CA GLY A 51 -5.32 -2.09 8.87
C GLY A 51 -5.57 -2.19 7.38
N VAL A 52 -6.59 -1.45 6.96
CA VAL A 52 -6.72 -1.02 5.57
C VAL A 52 -5.81 0.17 5.35
N GLU A 53 -4.93 0.07 4.36
CA GLU A 53 -3.99 1.15 4.03
C GLU A 53 -4.07 1.58 2.56
N GLY A 54 -4.38 0.64 1.66
CA GLY A 54 -4.53 0.94 0.24
C GLY A 54 -5.96 1.30 -0.13
N LEU A 55 -6.14 2.46 -0.76
CA LEU A 55 -7.39 2.86 -1.39
C LEU A 55 -7.12 3.24 -2.84
N SER A 56 -7.90 2.70 -3.78
CA SER A 56 -7.84 3.08 -5.18
C SER A 56 -9.21 2.99 -5.85
N ILE A 57 -9.45 3.80 -6.88
CA ILE A 57 -10.76 3.93 -7.52
C ILE A 57 -10.64 3.62 -9.01
N ASP A 58 -11.50 2.74 -9.51
CA ASP A 58 -11.73 2.55 -10.95
C ASP A 58 -13.19 2.80 -11.30
N GLY A 59 -13.46 3.92 -11.98
CA GLY A 59 -14.83 4.36 -12.24
C GLY A 59 -15.61 4.54 -10.94
N ASN A 60 -16.67 3.75 -10.74
CA ASN A 60 -17.48 3.74 -9.52
C ASN A 60 -17.14 2.59 -8.57
N LYS A 61 -15.97 1.96 -8.71
CA LYS A 61 -15.54 0.88 -7.83
C LYS A 61 -14.38 1.36 -6.95
N LEU A 62 -14.58 1.31 -5.64
CA LEU A 62 -13.53 1.54 -4.66
C LEU A 62 -12.92 0.20 -4.27
N PHE A 63 -11.60 0.08 -4.42
CA PHE A 63 -10.80 -1.02 -3.90
C PHE A 63 -10.20 -0.64 -2.56
N ILE A 64 -10.17 -1.61 -1.66
CA ILE A 64 -9.77 -1.46 -0.26
C ILE A 64 -8.78 -2.58 0.05
N ALA A 65 -7.50 -2.25 0.13
CA ALA A 65 -6.44 -3.22 0.41
C ALA A 65 -6.18 -3.31 1.91
N LEU A 66 -6.29 -4.53 2.41
CA LEU A 66 -5.97 -4.92 3.78
C LEU A 66 -4.52 -5.39 3.82
N GLU A 67 -3.76 -4.87 4.78
CA GLU A 67 -2.40 -5.31 5.05
C GLU A 67 -2.34 -6.82 5.31
N LYS A 68 -3.14 -7.33 6.26
CA LYS A 68 -3.28 -8.77 6.47
C LYS A 68 -4.55 -9.20 7.19
N ASP A 69 -4.99 -10.43 6.89
CA ASP A 69 -5.99 -11.18 7.64
C ASP A 69 -5.37 -11.88 8.87
N ALA A 70 -6.18 -12.59 9.64
CA ALA A 70 -5.75 -13.38 10.80
C ALA A 70 -4.74 -14.50 10.46
N ASN A 71 -4.56 -14.81 9.17
CA ASN A 71 -3.61 -15.78 8.66
C ASN A 71 -2.37 -15.13 8.03
N TYR A 72 -2.13 -13.84 8.29
CA TYR A 72 -1.01 -13.05 7.77
C TYR A 72 -1.03 -12.80 6.24
N ARG A 73 -2.20 -12.93 5.60
CA ARG A 73 -2.33 -12.71 4.15
C ARG A 73 -2.97 -11.38 3.83
N ALA A 74 -2.36 -10.62 2.93
CA ALA A 74 -3.00 -9.43 2.37
C ALA A 74 -4.31 -9.81 1.65
N ARG A 75 -5.25 -8.86 1.55
CA ARG A 75 -6.53 -9.06 0.86
C ARG A 75 -6.93 -7.76 0.17
N ILE A 76 -7.68 -7.85 -0.91
CA ILE A 76 -8.24 -6.67 -1.59
C ILE A 76 -9.74 -6.87 -1.70
N PHE A 77 -10.47 -5.94 -1.09
CA PHE A 77 -11.92 -5.89 -1.14
C PHE A 77 -12.38 -4.80 -2.11
N SER A 78 -13.67 -4.79 -2.41
CA SER A 78 -14.28 -3.66 -3.11
C SER A 78 -15.69 -3.35 -2.65
N THR A 79 -16.11 -2.13 -2.95
CA THR A 79 -17.50 -1.68 -2.90
C THR A 79 -17.80 -0.79 -4.09
N VAL A 80 -19.08 -0.61 -4.41
CA VAL A 80 -19.53 0.44 -5.32
C VAL A 80 -19.45 1.79 -4.59
N LEU A 81 -18.99 2.82 -5.28
CA LEU A 81 -18.87 4.20 -4.87
C LEU A 81 -19.65 5.06 -5.88
N ASP A 82 -20.97 5.03 -5.78
CA ASP A 82 -21.88 5.79 -6.64
C ASP A 82 -22.34 7.10 -5.97
N GLU A 83 -23.24 7.83 -6.63
CA GLU A 83 -23.82 9.08 -6.12
C GLU A 83 -24.66 8.88 -4.84
N GLY A 84 -25.15 7.66 -4.60
CA GLY A 84 -25.92 7.28 -3.41
C GLY A 84 -25.03 7.01 -2.20
N PHE A 85 -23.78 6.59 -2.43
CA PHE A 85 -22.91 6.03 -1.41
C PHE A 85 -22.83 6.84 -0.11
N TRP A 86 -22.69 8.16 -0.18
CA TRP A 86 -22.52 9.00 1.01
C TRP A 86 -23.84 9.47 1.64
N ARG A 87 -24.99 9.15 1.04
CA ARG A 87 -26.32 9.47 1.59
C ARG A 87 -26.84 8.38 2.53
N GLU A 88 -26.21 7.21 2.53
CA GLU A 88 -26.56 6.11 3.41
C GLU A 88 -25.89 6.23 4.78
N HIS A 89 -26.57 5.73 5.80
CA HIS A 89 -26.07 5.66 7.19
C HIS A 89 -25.75 4.24 7.65
N SER A 90 -26.00 3.24 6.79
CA SER A 90 -25.65 1.83 7.03
C SER A 90 -24.15 1.60 6.85
N PHE A 91 -23.68 0.46 7.37
CA PHE A 91 -22.34 -0.05 7.06
C PHE A 91 -22.15 -0.26 5.56
N VAL A 92 -20.92 -0.08 5.10
CA VAL A 92 -20.51 -0.34 3.72
C VAL A 92 -20.09 -1.79 3.63
N ALA A 93 -20.97 -2.65 3.09
CA ALA A 93 -20.62 -4.03 2.82
C ALA A 93 -19.58 -4.08 1.70
N VAL A 94 -18.45 -4.72 1.95
CA VAL A 94 -17.41 -4.95 0.95
C VAL A 94 -17.39 -6.42 0.52
N LYS A 95 -17.00 -6.66 -0.73
CA LYS A 95 -16.78 -8.01 -1.25
C LYS A 95 -15.29 -8.29 -1.38
N ASP A 96 -14.87 -9.50 -1.06
CA ASP A 96 -13.52 -9.95 -1.40
C ASP A 96 -13.43 -10.08 -2.92
N GLU A 97 -12.39 -9.51 -3.52
CA GLU A 97 -12.16 -9.66 -4.96
C GLU A 97 -11.54 -11.01 -5.30
N ASP A 98 -10.96 -11.76 -4.35
CA ASP A 98 -10.26 -13.00 -4.65
C ASP A 98 -9.20 -12.79 -5.76
N PHE A 99 -8.49 -11.65 -5.68
CA PHE A 99 -7.38 -11.39 -6.59
C PHE A 99 -6.26 -12.37 -6.33
N SER A 100 -5.62 -12.81 -7.41
CA SER A 100 -4.48 -13.71 -7.34
C SER A 100 -3.25 -12.93 -6.83
N ILE A 101 -2.99 -12.97 -5.54
CA ILE A 101 -1.85 -12.29 -4.90
C ILE A 101 -0.76 -13.31 -4.52
N PRO A 102 0.53 -12.89 -4.46
CA PRO A 102 1.61 -13.80 -4.09
C PRO A 102 1.46 -14.35 -2.66
N GLU A 103 1.49 -15.68 -2.52
CA GLU A 103 1.66 -16.34 -1.22
C GLU A 103 3.16 -16.55 -0.98
N LEU A 104 3.72 -15.73 -0.08
CA LEU A 104 5.16 -15.71 0.20
C LEU A 104 5.52 -16.54 1.43
N ASN A 105 4.56 -16.94 2.25
CA ASN A 105 4.80 -17.86 3.36
C ASN A 105 4.96 -19.30 2.87
N GLN A 106 5.98 -19.99 3.37
CA GLN A 106 6.25 -21.38 3.00
C GLN A 106 5.69 -22.36 4.04
N PRO A 107 5.10 -23.48 3.60
CA PRO A 107 4.70 -24.55 4.51
C PRO A 107 5.87 -25.02 5.40
N GLY A 108 5.62 -25.16 6.69
CA GLY A 108 6.62 -25.60 7.67
C GLY A 108 7.57 -24.50 8.16
N THR A 109 7.39 -23.26 7.74
CA THR A 109 8.12 -22.09 8.26
C THR A 109 7.22 -21.20 9.12
N ARG A 110 7.81 -20.35 9.95
CA ARG A 110 7.05 -19.36 10.72
C ARG A 110 6.49 -18.32 9.75
N SER A 111 5.16 -18.19 9.72
CA SER A 111 4.50 -17.16 8.91
C SER A 111 4.92 -15.76 9.34
N VAL A 112 5.16 -14.91 8.35
CA VAL A 112 5.45 -13.49 8.51
C VAL A 112 4.45 -12.65 7.69
N PRO A 113 4.17 -11.41 8.10
CA PRO A 113 3.26 -10.53 7.37
C PRO A 113 3.90 -10.00 6.08
N HIS A 114 3.12 -10.04 5.00
CA HIS A 114 3.45 -9.46 3.69
C HIS A 114 2.40 -8.39 3.32
N PRO A 115 2.43 -7.22 3.99
CA PRO A 115 1.34 -6.26 3.90
C PRO A 115 1.31 -5.52 2.57
N ILE A 116 0.10 -5.31 2.07
CA ILE A 116 -0.18 -4.29 1.04
C ILE A 116 -0.49 -2.98 1.76
N ASN A 117 0.32 -1.97 1.47
CA ASN A 117 0.11 -0.61 1.97
C ASN A 117 -0.58 0.19 0.84
N GLY A 118 0.10 1.19 0.28
CA GLY A 118 -0.45 1.99 -0.82
C GLY A 118 -0.87 1.17 -2.04
N THR A 119 -1.97 1.60 -2.67
CA THR A 119 -2.40 1.10 -3.97
C THR A 119 -2.79 2.23 -4.90
N ASP A 120 -2.64 2.04 -6.21
CA ASP A 120 -3.20 2.93 -7.22
C ASP A 120 -3.58 2.15 -8.48
N ILE A 121 -4.32 2.76 -9.40
CA ILE A 121 -4.80 2.13 -10.63
C ILE A 121 -4.27 2.87 -11.84
N PHE A 122 -3.84 2.10 -12.83
CA PHE A 122 -3.38 2.65 -14.09
C PHE A 122 -3.73 1.74 -15.26
N GLU A 123 -3.76 2.31 -16.46
CA GLU A 123 -3.93 1.56 -17.69
C GLU A 123 -2.60 1.41 -18.42
N TYR A 124 -2.32 0.21 -18.94
CA TYR A 124 -1.16 -0.07 -19.77
C TYR A 124 -1.49 -1.12 -20.82
N ASN A 125 -1.19 -0.80 -22.09
CA ASN A 125 -1.48 -1.62 -23.26
C ASN A 125 -2.96 -2.09 -23.31
N GLY A 126 -3.89 -1.18 -23.03
CA GLY A 126 -5.34 -1.44 -23.10
C GLY A 126 -5.87 -2.32 -21.96
N SER A 127 -5.18 -2.40 -20.83
CA SER A 127 -5.63 -3.16 -19.66
C SER A 127 -5.36 -2.39 -18.38
N LYS A 128 -6.30 -2.49 -17.44
CA LYS A 128 -6.22 -1.81 -16.15
C LYS A 128 -5.58 -2.71 -15.11
N TRP A 129 -4.64 -2.14 -14.37
CA TRP A 129 -3.87 -2.82 -13.35
C TRP A 129 -4.02 -2.07 -12.04
N LEU A 130 -4.24 -2.80 -10.96
CA LEU A 130 -4.07 -2.33 -9.60
C LEU A 130 -2.60 -2.53 -9.23
N LEU A 131 -1.90 -1.43 -8.97
CA LEU A 131 -0.55 -1.40 -8.44
C LEU A 131 -0.62 -1.49 -6.92
N ALA A 132 0.00 -2.50 -6.32
CA ALA A 132 0.07 -2.66 -4.87
C ALA A 132 1.51 -2.61 -4.36
N ALA A 133 1.75 -1.83 -3.31
CA ALA A 133 3.01 -1.76 -2.59
C ALA A 133 3.11 -2.90 -1.56
N ALA A 134 3.91 -3.93 -1.86
CA ALA A 134 4.21 -5.01 -0.92
C ALA A 134 5.39 -4.59 -0.03
N ARG A 135 5.04 -3.90 1.06
CA ARG A 135 5.96 -3.09 1.88
C ARG A 135 7.19 -3.83 2.37
N ASN A 136 6.98 -5.02 2.94
CA ASN A 136 8.06 -5.79 3.58
C ASN A 136 8.90 -6.58 2.57
N ASP A 137 8.42 -6.70 1.32
CA ASP A 137 9.00 -7.58 0.31
C ASP A 137 9.86 -6.82 -0.70
N ASN A 138 9.90 -5.48 -0.62
CA ASN A 138 10.48 -4.61 -1.64
C ASN A 138 9.94 -4.98 -3.04
N GLN A 139 8.63 -5.20 -3.13
CA GLN A 139 7.97 -5.58 -4.38
C GLN A 139 6.83 -4.62 -4.71
N LEU A 140 6.58 -4.50 -6.02
CA LEU A 140 5.31 -4.02 -6.53
C LEU A 140 4.58 -5.19 -7.17
N TRP A 141 3.28 -5.30 -6.88
CA TRP A 141 2.40 -6.26 -7.52
C TRP A 141 1.48 -5.53 -8.50
N LEU A 142 1.50 -5.98 -9.75
CA LEU A 142 0.64 -5.49 -10.83
C LEU A 142 -0.49 -6.49 -11.01
N ILE A 143 -1.65 -6.18 -10.44
CA ILE A 143 -2.80 -7.09 -10.39
C ILE A 143 -3.76 -6.70 -11.51
N ASP A 144 -4.04 -7.61 -12.43
CA ASP A 144 -5.01 -7.36 -13.51
C ASP A 144 -6.43 -7.28 -12.93
N ILE A 145 -7.06 -6.11 -13.04
CA ILE A 145 -8.40 -5.87 -12.48
C ILE A 145 -9.44 -6.76 -13.14
N ALA A 146 -9.24 -7.10 -14.42
CA ALA A 146 -10.12 -8.00 -15.16
C ALA A 146 -9.92 -9.48 -14.79
N LYS A 147 -8.86 -9.83 -14.04
CA LYS A 147 -8.49 -11.20 -13.64
C LYS A 147 -8.29 -12.14 -14.83
N GLN A 148 -7.88 -11.60 -15.97
CA GLN A 148 -7.60 -12.36 -17.19
C GLN A 148 -6.12 -12.73 -17.31
N ARG A 149 -5.26 -12.05 -16.56
CA ARG A 149 -3.81 -12.23 -16.57
C ARG A 149 -3.29 -12.54 -15.17
N PRO A 150 -2.19 -13.30 -15.06
CA PRO A 150 -1.52 -13.48 -13.78
C PRO A 150 -1.05 -12.13 -13.24
N THR A 151 -1.07 -12.00 -11.92
CA THR A 151 -0.41 -10.88 -11.25
C THR A 151 1.06 -10.87 -11.62
N LYS A 152 1.59 -9.69 -11.89
CA LYS A 152 3.02 -9.53 -12.15
C LYS A 152 3.73 -9.00 -10.93
N ILE A 153 4.95 -9.46 -10.72
CA ILE A 153 5.80 -9.09 -9.59
C ILE A 153 6.99 -8.31 -10.13
N VAL A 154 7.25 -7.14 -9.54
CA VAL A 154 8.45 -6.35 -9.81
C VAL A 154 9.25 -6.26 -8.52
N ASN A 155 10.47 -6.80 -8.53
CA ASN A 155 11.40 -6.65 -7.41
C ASN A 155 12.08 -5.28 -7.47
N LEU A 156 12.16 -4.60 -6.33
CA LEU A 156 12.75 -3.27 -6.20
C LEU A 156 14.04 -3.31 -5.39
N ARG A 157 14.93 -2.37 -5.70
CA ARG A 157 16.09 -2.02 -4.87
C ARG A 157 16.09 -0.50 -4.73
N PHE A 158 16.07 -0.03 -3.49
CA PHE A 158 15.98 1.39 -3.18
C PHE A 158 17.37 1.95 -2.90
N MET A 159 17.77 2.94 -3.69
CA MET A 159 19.05 3.63 -3.53
C MET A 159 18.80 5.01 -2.92
N ALA A 160 19.41 5.28 -1.77
CA ALA A 160 19.34 6.57 -1.11
C ALA A 160 20.53 7.46 -1.49
N PRO A 161 20.34 8.75 -1.77
CA PRO A 161 21.44 9.68 -1.97
C PRO A 161 22.22 9.87 -0.67
N THR A 162 23.55 9.97 -0.75
CA THR A 162 24.42 10.27 0.40
C THR A 162 24.75 11.76 0.53
N GLN A 163 24.52 12.50 -0.56
CA GLN A 163 24.57 13.95 -0.61
C GLN A 163 23.17 14.51 -0.31
N LEU A 164 23.07 15.31 0.74
CA LEU A 164 21.82 15.96 1.13
C LEU A 164 21.92 17.47 0.90
N GLY A 165 21.03 18.00 0.06
CA GLY A 165 21.05 19.40 -0.33
C GLY A 165 22.37 19.80 -1.00
N HIS A 166 22.91 20.95 -0.61
CA HIS A 166 24.15 21.50 -1.17
C HIS A 166 25.40 21.11 -0.35
N GLN A 167 25.28 20.19 0.60
CA GLN A 167 26.44 19.76 1.39
C GLN A 167 27.40 18.96 0.51
N PRO A 168 28.73 19.13 0.68
CA PRO A 168 29.70 18.29 0.00
C PRO A 168 29.54 16.83 0.46
N THR A 169 29.64 15.89 -0.48
CA THR A 169 29.73 14.46 -0.14
C THR A 169 30.96 14.23 0.72
N ALA A 170 30.80 13.54 1.86
CA ALA A 170 31.94 13.06 2.63
C ALA A 170 32.85 12.24 1.70
N MET A 171 34.17 12.45 1.80
CA MET A 171 35.17 11.94 0.84
C MET A 171 35.12 10.40 0.68
N ASP A 172 34.64 9.69 1.71
CA ASP A 172 34.59 8.23 1.79
C ASP A 172 33.22 7.63 1.46
N CYS A 173 32.26 8.43 0.97
CA CYS A 173 30.89 7.98 0.70
C CYS A 173 30.56 7.91 -0.80
N PRO A 174 30.01 6.78 -1.29
CA PRO A 174 29.51 6.71 -2.67
C PRO A 174 28.33 7.67 -2.85
N SER A 175 28.03 8.10 -4.09
CA SER A 175 26.95 9.07 -4.37
C SER A 175 25.55 8.60 -3.93
N SER A 176 25.34 7.28 -3.88
CA SER A 176 24.15 6.65 -3.33
C SER A 176 24.49 5.33 -2.65
N THR A 177 23.64 4.90 -1.73
CA THR A 177 23.78 3.65 -0.98
C THR A 177 22.48 2.87 -1.02
N LEU A 178 22.58 1.53 -0.98
CA LEU A 178 21.41 0.68 -0.87
C LEU A 178 20.78 0.87 0.50
N MET A 179 19.46 1.08 0.54
CA MET A 179 18.73 1.17 1.80
C MET A 179 18.64 -0.20 2.46
N ASP A 180 18.88 -0.24 3.78
CA ASP A 180 18.63 -1.43 4.61
C ASP A 180 17.13 -1.70 4.73
N ASN A 181 16.37 -0.63 4.90
CA ASN A 181 14.93 -0.70 5.13
C ASN A 181 14.22 0.39 4.34
N ALA A 182 13.64 0.01 3.20
CA ALA A 182 12.74 0.89 2.49
C ALA A 182 11.44 1.07 3.28
N SER A 183 10.71 -0.02 3.60
CA SER A 183 9.31 0.05 4.10
C SER A 183 8.48 0.92 3.17
N LEU A 184 8.10 0.36 2.02
CA LEU A 184 7.32 1.08 1.01
C LEU A 184 5.89 1.29 1.52
N GLU A 185 5.43 2.53 1.57
CA GLU A 185 4.18 2.89 2.26
C GLU A 185 3.17 3.46 1.27
N GLY A 186 3.58 4.42 0.44
CA GLY A 186 2.70 5.04 -0.55
C GLY A 186 3.12 4.73 -1.98
N VAL A 187 2.13 4.63 -2.85
CA VAL A 187 2.30 4.57 -4.30
C VAL A 187 1.28 5.48 -4.99
N ALA A 188 1.71 6.12 -6.08
CA ALA A 188 0.82 6.85 -6.97
C ALA A 188 1.29 6.70 -8.42
N VAL A 189 0.36 6.71 -9.36
CA VAL A 189 0.62 6.66 -10.79
C VAL A 189 0.01 7.88 -11.45
N ALA A 190 0.85 8.68 -12.11
CA ALA A 190 0.40 9.85 -12.86
C ALA A 190 1.22 10.00 -14.14
N ASN A 191 0.53 10.20 -15.27
CA ASN A 191 1.15 10.46 -16.58
C ASN A 191 2.22 9.42 -16.97
N GLY A 192 1.94 8.13 -16.73
CA GLY A 192 2.86 7.03 -17.04
C GLY A 192 4.08 6.91 -16.10
N LYS A 193 4.17 7.76 -15.07
CA LYS A 193 5.16 7.67 -14.00
C LYS A 193 4.57 7.04 -12.76
N VAL A 194 5.40 6.27 -12.07
CA VAL A 194 5.10 5.72 -10.76
C VAL A 194 5.93 6.47 -9.74
N TYR A 195 5.28 6.86 -8.66
CA TYR A 195 5.85 7.54 -7.50
C TYR A 195 5.72 6.61 -6.30
N LEU A 196 6.80 6.48 -5.55
CA LEU A 196 6.90 5.59 -4.41
C LEU A 196 7.44 6.39 -3.24
N VAL A 197 6.79 6.31 -2.09
CA VAL A 197 7.28 6.93 -0.85
C VAL A 197 7.49 5.87 0.21
N ASN A 198 8.58 6.00 0.92
CA ASN A 198 8.91 5.12 2.02
C ASN A 198 8.69 5.84 3.36
N ASP A 199 8.13 5.13 4.33
CA ASP A 199 7.98 5.62 5.71
C ASP A 199 8.23 4.48 6.71
N PRO A 200 9.50 4.11 6.94
CA PRO A 200 9.85 3.15 7.96
C PRO A 200 9.32 3.59 9.33
N TRP A 201 9.05 2.63 10.21
CA TRP A 201 8.79 3.00 11.60
C TRP A 201 9.99 3.75 12.19
N LYS A 202 9.74 4.69 13.11
CA LYS A 202 10.78 5.47 13.81
C LYS A 202 12.02 4.65 14.23
N ARG A 203 11.80 3.44 14.74
CA ARG A 203 12.87 2.51 15.17
C ARG A 203 13.74 1.93 14.04
N ASN A 204 13.38 2.14 12.79
CA ASN A 204 14.03 1.58 11.61
C ASN A 204 14.71 2.64 10.74
N TYR A 205 14.33 3.92 10.83
CA TYR A 205 14.92 4.99 10.01
C TYR A 205 16.45 5.03 10.10
N TRP A 206 17.01 4.92 11.30
CA TRP A 206 18.47 4.97 11.52
C TRP A 206 19.23 3.82 10.83
N LYS A 207 18.58 2.71 10.47
CA LYS A 207 19.22 1.59 9.76
C LYS A 207 19.63 1.97 8.33
N ASN A 208 19.01 2.99 7.76
CA ASN A 208 19.37 3.51 6.45
C ASN A 208 20.61 4.41 6.47
N ILE A 209 21.22 4.67 7.63
CA ILE A 209 22.47 5.42 7.75
C ILE A 209 23.62 4.53 7.28
N GLN A 210 23.96 4.66 5.99
CA GLN A 210 25.14 4.04 5.39
C GLN A 210 26.32 5.01 5.29
N CYS A 211 26.05 6.30 5.50
CA CYS A 211 26.99 7.40 5.44
C CYS A 211 26.71 8.41 6.54
N GLU A 212 27.75 8.85 7.25
CA GLU A 212 27.61 9.75 8.40
C GLU A 212 26.98 11.10 8.01
N SER A 213 27.23 11.57 6.77
CA SER A 213 26.59 12.77 6.21
C SER A 213 25.05 12.70 6.18
N THR A 214 24.47 11.49 6.22
CA THR A 214 23.01 11.27 6.21
C THR A 214 22.42 11.03 7.59
N ARG A 215 23.24 11.00 8.66
CA ARG A 215 22.78 10.67 10.01
C ARG A 215 21.62 11.56 10.46
N SER A 216 21.77 12.88 10.37
CA SER A 216 20.73 13.81 10.84
C SER A 216 19.39 13.58 10.10
N ALA A 217 19.42 13.37 8.78
CA ALA A 217 18.21 13.10 8.00
C ALA A 217 17.45 11.84 8.48
N TYR A 218 18.16 10.77 8.84
CA TYR A 218 17.52 9.53 9.26
C TYR A 218 17.28 9.43 10.77
N ALA A 219 18.28 9.73 11.60
CA ALA A 219 18.19 9.56 13.05
C ALA A 219 17.38 10.67 13.75
N GLU A 220 17.44 11.90 13.24
CA GLU A 220 16.84 13.06 13.91
C GLU A 220 15.55 13.49 13.23
N HIS A 221 15.55 13.55 11.90
CA HIS A 221 14.42 14.08 11.12
C HIS A 221 13.50 13.02 10.54
N MET A 222 13.92 11.75 10.49
CA MET A 222 13.12 10.65 9.93
C MET A 222 12.63 10.97 8.51
N ASN A 223 13.53 11.44 7.66
CA ASN A 223 13.19 11.86 6.31
C ASN A 223 12.85 10.65 5.43
N GLY A 224 11.58 10.56 5.01
CA GLY A 224 11.17 9.70 3.90
C GLY A 224 11.74 10.19 2.56
N LEU A 225 11.87 9.28 1.61
CA LEU A 225 12.35 9.53 0.27
C LEU A 225 11.21 9.29 -0.75
N LEU A 226 11.18 10.14 -1.77
CA LEU A 226 10.35 9.96 -2.95
C LEU A 226 11.19 9.32 -4.06
N PHE A 227 10.78 8.15 -4.51
CA PHE A 227 11.36 7.46 -5.66
C PHE A 227 10.42 7.56 -6.85
N THR A 228 10.97 7.49 -8.06
CA THR A 228 10.16 7.47 -9.27
C THR A 228 10.72 6.52 -10.31
N THR A 229 9.82 5.92 -11.08
CA THR A 229 10.12 5.14 -12.27
C THR A 229 8.98 5.32 -13.28
N THR A 230 9.01 4.62 -14.41
CA THR A 230 7.91 4.64 -15.39
C THR A 230 7.13 3.33 -15.36
N VAL A 231 5.87 3.37 -15.73
CA VAL A 231 5.04 2.16 -15.93
C VAL A 231 5.71 1.22 -16.93
N ALA A 232 6.25 1.75 -18.03
CA ALA A 232 6.95 0.95 -19.03
C ALA A 232 8.18 0.22 -18.44
N GLU A 233 8.91 0.87 -17.53
CA GLU A 233 10.04 0.26 -16.82
C GLU A 233 9.58 -0.89 -15.91
N LEU A 234 8.49 -0.68 -15.17
CA LEU A 234 7.91 -1.72 -14.32
C LEU A 234 7.58 -2.97 -15.15
N PHE A 235 6.88 -2.82 -16.28
CA PHE A 235 6.53 -3.96 -17.13
C PHE A 235 7.74 -4.65 -17.77
N ARG A 236 8.82 -3.93 -18.04
CA ARG A 236 10.06 -4.53 -18.55
C ARG A 236 10.70 -5.47 -17.54
N HIS A 237 10.61 -5.14 -16.25
CA HIS A 237 11.19 -5.91 -15.14
C HIS A 237 10.17 -6.82 -14.43
N ALA A 238 8.92 -6.82 -14.88
CA ALA A 238 7.86 -7.60 -14.30
C ALA A 238 7.97 -9.06 -14.74
N ARG A 239 7.80 -9.97 -13.78
CA ARG A 239 7.62 -11.42 -14.03
C ARG A 239 6.21 -11.83 -13.67
N ASP A 240 5.66 -12.80 -14.39
CA ASP A 240 4.38 -13.39 -14.00
C ASP A 240 4.53 -14.16 -12.70
N MET A 241 3.54 -14.05 -11.82
CA MET A 241 3.48 -14.83 -10.60
C MET A 241 3.47 -16.32 -10.94
N GLY A 242 4.38 -17.09 -10.33
CA GLY A 242 4.60 -18.51 -10.63
C GLY A 242 5.63 -18.79 -11.72
N ALA A 243 6.14 -17.77 -12.43
CA ALA A 243 7.29 -17.95 -13.32
C ALA A 243 8.58 -18.17 -12.51
N LYS A 244 9.36 -19.17 -12.92
CA LYS A 244 10.70 -19.47 -12.37
C LYS A 244 11.75 -18.53 -12.95
#